data_AF-A0AAW8AVU6-F1
#
_entry.id   AF-A0AAW8AVU6-F1
#
_cell.length_a   1.000
_cell.length_b   1.000
_cell.length_c   1.000
_cell.angle_alpha   90.00
_cell.angle_beta   90.00
_cell.angle_gamma   90.00
#
_symmetry.space_group_name_H-M   'P 1'
#
loop_
_entity.id
_entity.type
_entity.pdbx_description
1 polymer ?
#
loop_
_entity_poly.entity_id
_entity_poly.type
_entity_poly.pdbx_seq_one_letter_code
_entity_poly.pdbx_strand_id
1 'polypeptide(L)'
;GNAVRRYLTEVLNAQIAALAKCQDDSGLWHTLLDDPHSYPEASATAGFAYGILKAVRKRYVGQHYAGVAEKAIRGIVQNISPQGELL
;
A
#
# COMPACT_ATOMS: atom_id res chain seq x y z
N GLY A 1 15.32 19.32 -15.30
CA GLY A 1 14.62 18.05 -15.01
C GLY A 1 13.67 18.12 -13.81
N ASN A 2 12.80 19.14 -13.71
CA ASN A 2 11.91 19.33 -12.55
C ASN A 2 10.44 18.94 -12.85
N ALA A 3 9.93 19.24 -14.04
CA ALA A 3 8.52 18.99 -14.39
C ALA A 3 8.12 17.50 -14.36
N VAL A 4 8.94 16.62 -14.94
CA VAL A 4 8.68 15.16 -14.94
C VAL A 4 8.69 14.60 -13.52
N ARG A 5 9.66 15.00 -12.69
CA ARG A 5 9.72 14.57 -11.29
C ARG A 5 8.47 14.99 -10.52
N ARG A 6 8.03 16.25 -10.68
CA ARG A 6 6.80 16.75 -10.05
C ARG A 6 5.60 15.93 -10.50
N TYR A 7 5.43 15.74 -11.81
CA TYR A 7 4.33 14.96 -12.37
C TYR A 7 4.29 13.54 -11.82
N LEU A 8 5.42 12.81 -11.81
CA LEU A 8 5.48 11.45 -11.27
C LEU A 8 5.17 11.40 -9.76
N THR A 9 5.54 12.44 -9.02
CA THR A 9 5.23 12.53 -7.58
C THR A 9 3.73 12.75 -7.36
N GLU A 10 3.07 13.56 -8.18
CA GLU A 10 1.62 13.75 -8.12
C GLU A 10 0.86 12.46 -8.50
N VAL A 11 1.30 11.75 -9.54
CA VAL A 11 0.73 10.44 -9.93
C VAL A 11 0.83 9.44 -8.78
N LEU A 12 2.01 9.35 -8.15
CA LEU A 12 2.23 8.50 -6.99
C LEU A 12 1.31 8.90 -5.81
N ASN A 13 1.23 10.20 -5.50
CA ASN A 13 0.41 10.70 -4.40
C ASN A 13 -1.08 10.42 -4.64
N ALA A 14 -1.57 10.59 -5.88
CA ALA A 14 -2.94 10.28 -6.25
C ALA A 14 -3.26 8.78 -6.14
N GLN A 15 -2.34 7.91 -6.59
CA GLN A 15 -2.51 6.46 -6.44
C GLN A 15 -2.55 6.05 -4.96
N ILE A 16 -1.64 6.57 -4.13
CA ILE A 16 -1.62 6.26 -2.69
C ILE A 16 -2.89 6.79 -2.00
N ALA A 17 -3.39 7.96 -2.40
CA ALA A 17 -4.64 8.50 -1.88
C ALA A 17 -5.84 7.59 -2.21
N ALA A 18 -5.88 6.99 -3.40
CA ALA A 18 -6.90 6.03 -3.78
C ALA A 18 -6.76 4.72 -2.99
N LEU A 19 -5.53 4.18 -2.89
CA LEU A 19 -5.23 2.98 -2.11
C LEU A 19 -5.65 3.13 -0.65
N ALA A 20 -5.38 4.29 -0.03
CA ALA A 20 -5.77 4.56 1.35
C ALA A 20 -7.29 4.49 1.58
N LYS A 21 -8.11 4.79 0.56
CA LYS A 21 -9.58 4.73 0.66
C LYS A 21 -10.14 3.32 0.50
N CYS A 22 -9.43 2.44 -0.19
CA CYS A 22 -9.86 1.06 -0.45
C CYS A 22 -9.14 0.02 0.40
N GLN A 23 -8.31 0.43 1.36
CA GLN A 23 -7.64 -0.51 2.26
C GLN A 23 -8.68 -1.15 3.18
N ASP A 24 -8.72 -2.49 3.18
CA ASP A 24 -9.59 -3.28 4.04
C ASP A 24 -9.21 -3.12 5.52
N ASP A 25 -10.14 -3.47 6.42
CA ASP A 25 -9.92 -3.43 7.86
C ASP A 25 -8.82 -4.39 8.35
N SER A 26 -8.60 -5.50 7.65
CA SER A 26 -7.43 -6.37 7.88
C SER A 26 -6.09 -5.70 7.59
N GLY A 27 -6.09 -4.60 6.82
CA GLY A 27 -4.90 -3.93 6.32
C GLY A 27 -4.45 -4.40 4.93
N LEU A 28 -5.05 -5.47 4.39
CA LEU A 28 -4.83 -5.91 3.01
C LEU A 28 -5.61 -5.04 2.02
N TRP A 29 -5.32 -5.25 0.74
CA TRP A 29 -6.19 -4.81 -0.35
C TRP A 29 -6.86 -6.01 -1.00
N HIS A 30 -8.06 -5.79 -1.52
CA HIS A 30 -8.76 -6.75 -2.36
C HIS A 30 -8.11 -6.85 -3.74
N THR A 31 -8.18 -8.03 -4.37
CA THR A 31 -7.59 -8.31 -5.70
C THR A 31 -8.13 -7.35 -6.78
N LEU A 32 -9.40 -6.98 -6.68
CA LEU A 32 -10.00 -5.85 -7.37
C LEU A 32 -10.19 -4.73 -6.35
N LEU A 33 -9.44 -3.64 -6.50
CA LEU A 33 -9.34 -2.58 -5.48
C LEU A 33 -10.69 -1.93 -5.15
N ASP A 34 -11.62 -1.85 -6.10
CA ASP A 34 -12.92 -1.21 -5.99
C ASP A 34 -14.08 -2.19 -5.80
N ASP A 35 -13.80 -3.49 -5.68
CA ASP A 35 -14.79 -4.52 -5.36
C ASP A 35 -14.47 -5.15 -3.99
N PRO A 36 -15.18 -4.74 -2.91
CA PRO A 36 -14.97 -5.27 -1.56
C PRO A 36 -15.40 -6.74 -1.41
N HIS A 37 -16.09 -7.31 -2.39
CA HIS A 37 -16.46 -8.72 -2.40
C HIS A 37 -15.38 -9.62 -3.01
N SER A 38 -14.41 -9.04 -3.71
CA SER A 38 -13.25 -9.78 -4.21
C SER A 38 -12.31 -10.17 -3.06
N TYR A 39 -11.49 -11.20 -3.22
CA TYR A 39 -10.70 -11.73 -2.10
C TYR A 39 -9.49 -10.83 -1.74
N PRO A 40 -9.04 -10.80 -0.46
CA PRO A 40 -7.83 -10.08 -0.06
C PRO A 40 -6.57 -10.68 -0.69
N GLU A 41 -5.65 -9.85 -1.17
CA GLU A 41 -4.46 -10.29 -1.91
C GLU A 41 -3.17 -9.79 -1.22
N ALA A 42 -2.39 -10.73 -0.70
CA ALA A 42 -1.26 -10.44 0.17
C ALA A 42 -0.03 -9.92 -0.60
N SER A 43 0.21 -10.35 -1.83
CA SER A 43 1.39 -9.96 -2.62
C SER A 43 1.29 -8.51 -3.13
N ALA A 44 0.15 -8.07 -3.64
CA ALA A 44 -0.13 -6.67 -3.96
C ALA A 44 -0.05 -5.80 -2.71
N THR A 45 -0.61 -6.27 -1.59
CA THR A 45 -0.49 -5.60 -0.29
C THR A 45 0.99 -5.37 0.09
N ALA A 46 1.86 -6.38 -0.10
CA ALA A 46 3.31 -6.23 0.14
C ALA A 46 3.97 -5.21 -0.81
N GLY A 47 3.60 -5.22 -2.09
CA GLY A 47 4.05 -4.23 -3.06
C GLY A 47 3.65 -2.80 -2.68
N PHE A 48 2.38 -2.59 -2.31
CA PHE A 48 1.87 -1.30 -1.86
C PHE A 48 2.54 -0.84 -0.57
N ALA A 49 2.67 -1.72 0.42
CA ALA A 49 3.34 -1.41 1.69
C ALA A 49 4.77 -0.92 1.45
N TYR A 50 5.55 -1.63 0.62
CA TYR A 50 6.90 -1.21 0.26
C TYR A 50 6.91 0.16 -0.44
N GLY A 51 6.06 0.34 -1.44
CA GLY A 51 5.98 1.58 -2.22
C GLY A 51 5.66 2.80 -1.34
N ILE A 52 4.65 2.67 -0.48
CA ILE A 52 4.22 3.73 0.44
C ILE A 52 5.31 4.02 1.48
N LEU A 53 5.87 3.00 2.15
CA LEU A 53 6.96 3.19 3.12
C LEU A 53 8.16 3.91 2.50
N LYS A 54 8.55 3.50 1.29
CA LYS A 54 9.67 4.11 0.57
C LYS A 54 9.36 5.56 0.18
N ALA A 55 8.15 5.83 -0.30
CA ALA A 55 7.71 7.18 -0.67
C ALA A 55 7.67 8.13 0.54
N VAL A 56 7.14 7.67 1.68
CA VAL A 56 7.13 8.41 2.94
C VAL A 56 8.55 8.69 3.43
N ARG A 57 9.42 7.68 3.47
CA ARG A 57 10.83 7.82 3.89
C ARG A 57 11.60 8.81 3.02
N LYS A 58 11.35 8.80 1.71
CA LYS A 58 11.98 9.72 0.75
C LYS A 58 11.32 11.11 0.70
N ARG A 59 10.26 11.32 1.50
CA ARG A 59 9.46 12.56 1.56
C ARG A 59 8.88 12.94 0.20
N TYR A 60 8.47 11.94 -0.58
CA TYR A 60 7.75 12.14 -1.85
C TYR A 60 6.25 12.38 -1.60
N VAL A 61 5.71 11.78 -0.54
CA VAL A 61 4.31 11.92 -0.12
C VAL A 61 4.22 12.29 1.37
N GLY A 62 3.03 12.66 1.82
CA GLY A 62 2.79 13.08 3.20
C GLY A 62 3.06 11.98 4.23
N GLN A 63 3.52 12.37 5.42
CA GLN A 63 3.82 11.45 6.52
C GLN A 63 2.58 10.71 7.06
N HIS A 64 1.38 11.24 6.83
CA HIS A 64 0.13 10.60 7.26
C HIS A 64 -0.10 9.24 6.58
N TYR A 65 0.49 8.98 5.40
CA TYR A 65 0.43 7.66 4.75
C TYR A 65 1.26 6.58 5.45
N ALA A 66 2.07 6.93 6.44
CA ALA A 66 2.77 5.94 7.25
C ALA A 66 1.79 4.97 7.93
N GLY A 67 0.64 5.46 8.41
CA GLY A 67 -0.38 4.62 9.05
C GLY A 67 -0.99 3.58 8.09
N VAL A 68 -1.23 3.96 6.83
CA VAL A 68 -1.72 3.06 5.78
C VAL A 68 -0.74 1.91 5.55
N ALA A 69 0.54 2.24 5.43
CA ALA A 69 1.57 1.22 5.21
C ALA A 69 1.82 0.37 6.46
N GLU A 70 1.74 0.94 7.66
CA GLU A 70 1.88 0.19 8.91
C GLU A 70 0.75 -0.82 9.09
N LYS A 71 -0.50 -0.43 8.78
CA LYS A 71 -1.65 -1.34 8.77
C LYS A 71 -1.42 -2.49 7.78
N ALA A 72 -0.89 -2.19 6.60
CA ALA A 72 -0.55 -3.18 5.59
C ALA A 72 0.53 -4.17 6.08
N ILE A 73 1.60 -3.69 6.69
CA ILE A 73 2.66 -4.55 7.25
C ILE A 73 2.10 -5.49 8.33
N ARG A 74 1.22 -4.99 9.21
CA ARG A 74 0.57 -5.83 10.23
C ARG A 74 -0.27 -6.93 9.58
N GLY A 75 -1.06 -6.60 8.57
CA GLY A 75 -1.85 -7.58 7.80
C GLY A 75 -0.97 -8.61 7.09
N ILE A 76 0.13 -8.19 6.44
CA ILE A 76 1.08 -9.11 5.78
C ILE A 76 1.68 -10.08 6.79
N VAL A 77 2.18 -9.60 7.94
CA VAL A 77 2.79 -10.45 8.96
C VAL A 77 1.81 -11.49 9.50
N GLN A 78 0.52 -11.14 9.61
CA GLN A 78 -0.53 -12.09 10.00
C GLN A 78 -0.82 -13.17 8.94
N ASN A 79 -0.46 -12.93 7.67
CA ASN A 79 -0.62 -13.87 6.56
C ASN A 79 0.67 -14.67 6.26
N ILE A 80 1.72 -14.55 7.08
CA ILE A 80 2.91 -15.39 6.95
C ILE A 80 2.72 -16.66 7.79
N SER A 81 2.76 -17.82 7.14
CA SER A 81 2.67 -19.11 7.80
C SER A 81 3.89 -19.41 8.68
N PRO A 82 3.81 -20.36 9.63
CA PRO A 82 4.97 -20.79 10.41
C PRO A 82 6.14 -21.32 9.55
N GLN A 83 5.87 -21.71 8.30
CA GLN A 83 6.85 -22.19 7.33
C GLN A 83 7.51 -21.05 6.54
N GLY A 84 7.07 -19.80 6.72
CA GLY A 84 7.59 -18.63 6.02
C GLY A 84 6.97 -18.39 4.65
N GLU A 85 5.85 -19.05 4.34
CA GLU A 85 5.06 -18.82 3.13
C GLU A 85 4.07 -17.68 3.35
N LEU A 86 3.91 -16.80 2.35
CA LEU A 86 2.86 -15.78 2.34
C LEU A 86 1.58 -16.39 1.75
N LEU A 87 0.56 -16.52 2.59
CA LEU A 87 -0.74 -17.15 2.27
C LEU A 87 -1.66 -16.23 1.46
#